data_AF-X6DD41-F1
#
_entry.id   AF-X6DD41-F1
#
_cell.length_a   1.000
_cell.length_b   1.000
_cell.length_c   1.000
_cell.angle_alpha   90.00
_cell.angle_beta   90.00
_cell.angle_gamma   90.00
#
_symmetry.space_group_name_H-M   'P 1'
#
loop_
_entity.id
_entity.type
_entity.pdbx_description
1 polymer ?
#
loop_
_entity_poly.entity_id
_entity_poly.type
_entity_poly.pdbx_seq_one_letter_code
_entity_poly.pdbx_strand_id
1 'polypeptide(L)'
;MAEFGSLGEGETQGRLLVVEAEEIEANNILQLIRAADVVIEGFPDQEHGNTAGFELPDDASEQASIFKNIFQTTGFFERFSFKRERPVAVAMAVNAWPDRRIVYAIHKLSRCYETEAITPWSAHPRFGQIFEKHSDEFSDHVRSSIAINLAFSAIEEMKLQVKSSREKPRWLDNKYTWNPTVLMDLKSRLDRVGINPERTFDWIVRGDETEIPIEPVRDQFSAYSDGKIVRDVQFSLPDAIHACSYLRNFVTAHAFGKSTQRLGPYEVYNVQQVARFLILSICGLFNVWTRDLMEQMALQLKCDES
;
A
#
# COMPACT_ATOMS: atom_id res chain seq x y z
N MET A 1 21.91 -18.31 -27.43
CA MET A 1 22.20 -16.97 -26.87
C MET A 1 21.11 -16.06 -27.38
N ALA A 2 20.02 -15.90 -26.62
CA ALA A 2 18.98 -14.94 -26.97
C ALA A 2 19.60 -13.54 -26.98
N GLU A 3 19.26 -12.74 -27.98
CA GLU A 3 19.69 -11.36 -28.14
C GLU A 3 19.25 -10.55 -26.90
N PHE A 4 20.16 -10.39 -25.94
CA PHE A 4 20.03 -9.36 -24.93
C PHE A 4 19.98 -8.01 -25.65
N GLY A 5 18.80 -7.42 -25.80
CA GLY A 5 18.60 -6.09 -26.36
C GLY A 5 17.70 -5.99 -27.60
N SER A 6 17.19 -7.09 -28.16
CA SER A 6 16.15 -7.01 -29.21
C SER A 6 14.78 -6.83 -28.56
N LEU A 7 14.12 -5.71 -28.83
CA LEU A 7 12.72 -5.48 -28.45
C LEU A 7 11.82 -6.49 -29.16
N GLY A 8 10.88 -7.10 -28.43
CA GLY A 8 9.77 -7.84 -29.02
C GLY A 8 8.85 -6.93 -29.84
N GLU A 9 8.02 -7.54 -30.69
CA GLU A 9 7.06 -6.80 -31.52
C GLU A 9 6.09 -6.01 -30.62
N GLY A 10 6.13 -4.68 -30.71
CA GLY A 10 5.34 -3.76 -29.86
C GLY A 10 6.00 -3.33 -28.55
N GLU A 11 7.22 -3.78 -28.24
CA GLU A 11 7.98 -3.27 -27.10
C GLU A 11 8.71 -1.96 -27.45
N THR A 12 8.79 -1.04 -26.49
CA THR A 12 9.56 0.21 -26.61
C THR A 12 10.73 0.18 -25.65
N GLN A 13 11.85 0.81 -26.01
CA GLN A 13 12.97 0.99 -25.07
C GLN A 13 12.48 1.74 -23.83
N GLY A 14 12.99 1.36 -22.66
CA GLY A 14 12.72 2.07 -21.41
C GLY A 14 13.14 3.54 -21.52
N ARG A 15 12.41 4.44 -20.86
CA ARG A 15 12.78 5.86 -20.76
C ARG A 15 13.51 6.11 -19.44
N LEU A 16 14.59 6.88 -19.50
CA LEU A 16 15.24 7.37 -18.30
C LEU A 16 14.51 8.61 -17.79
N LEU A 17 14.21 8.64 -16.49
CA LEU A 17 13.75 9.85 -15.81
C LEU A 17 14.97 10.61 -15.30
N VAL A 18 15.17 11.83 -15.79
CA VAL A 18 16.17 12.77 -15.28
C VAL A 18 15.42 13.83 -14.47
N VAL A 19 15.90 14.09 -13.25
CA VAL A 19 15.33 15.10 -12.35
C VAL A 19 16.38 16.20 -12.16
N GLU A 20 16.07 17.40 -12.64
CA GLU A 20 16.90 18.59 -12.46
C GLU A 20 16.24 19.47 -11.38
N ALA A 21 16.82 19.47 -10.19
CA ALA A 21 16.34 20.24 -9.04
C ALA A 21 17.48 20.39 -8.01
N GLU A 22 17.27 21.24 -7.00
CA GLU A 22 18.12 21.28 -5.82
C GLU A 22 18.17 19.90 -5.15
N GLU A 23 19.33 19.54 -4.57
CA GLU A 23 19.62 18.19 -4.06
C GLU A 23 18.50 17.62 -3.17
N ILE A 24 17.97 18.44 -2.25
CA ILE A 24 16.90 18.04 -1.31
C ILE A 24 15.60 17.74 -2.06
N GLU A 25 15.25 18.54 -3.06
CA GLU A 25 14.03 18.35 -3.86
C GLU A 25 14.15 17.11 -4.75
N ALA A 26 15.29 16.94 -5.43
CA ALA A 26 15.58 15.75 -6.21
C ALA A 26 15.50 14.49 -5.35
N ASN A 27 16.10 14.52 -4.15
CA ASN A 27 16.01 13.42 -3.18
C ASN A 27 14.56 13.14 -2.76
N ASN A 28 13.76 14.16 -2.46
CA ASN A 28 12.36 13.97 -2.09
C ASN A 28 11.53 13.35 -3.23
N ILE A 29 11.75 13.77 -4.47
CA ILE A 29 11.09 13.21 -5.65
C ILE A 29 11.46 11.72 -5.80
N LEU A 30 12.75 11.41 -5.76
CA LEU A 30 13.25 10.03 -5.89
C LEU A 30 12.72 9.12 -4.78
N GLN A 31 12.73 9.59 -3.53
CA GLN A 31 12.23 8.82 -2.39
C GLN A 31 10.72 8.62 -2.46
N LEU A 32 9.96 9.62 -2.92
CA LEU A 32 8.52 9.48 -3.10
C LEU A 32 8.18 8.46 -4.17
N ILE A 33 8.86 8.50 -5.33
CA ILE A 33 8.67 7.50 -6.39
C ILE A 33 9.00 6.09 -5.88
N ARG A 34 10.08 5.94 -5.12
CA ARG A 34 10.43 4.64 -4.52
C ARG A 34 9.35 4.16 -3.54
N ALA A 35 8.89 5.03 -2.66
CA ALA A 35 7.85 4.69 -1.69
C ALA A 35 6.53 4.34 -2.40
N ALA A 36 6.19 5.05 -3.47
CA ALA A 36 5.06 4.72 -4.32
C ALA A 36 5.22 3.34 -4.97
N ASP A 37 6.40 3.00 -5.51
CA ASP A 37 6.67 1.69 -6.12
C ASP A 37 6.42 0.54 -5.14
N VAL A 38 6.89 0.68 -3.89
CA VAL A 38 6.61 -0.29 -2.80
C VAL A 38 5.11 -0.42 -2.53
N VAL A 39 4.37 0.70 -2.52
CA VAL A 39 2.92 0.68 -2.30
C VAL A 39 2.16 0.08 -3.50
N ILE A 40 2.61 0.33 -4.74
CA ILE A 40 2.03 -0.28 -5.94
C ILE A 40 2.25 -1.79 -5.91
N GLU A 41 3.47 -2.25 -5.66
CA GLU A 41 3.83 -3.66 -5.59
C GLU A 41 3.08 -4.36 -4.44
N GLY A 42 3.08 -3.78 -3.24
CA GLY A 42 2.39 -4.31 -2.06
C GLY A 42 3.05 -5.55 -1.44
N PHE A 43 4.17 -6.01 -2.00
CA PHE A 43 5.00 -7.10 -1.49
C PHE A 43 6.44 -6.93 -2.02
N PRO A 44 7.14 -5.84 -1.65
CA PRO A 44 8.44 -5.53 -2.24
C PRO A 44 9.46 -6.65 -1.98
N ASP A 45 10.33 -6.91 -2.97
CA ASP A 45 11.52 -7.75 -2.78
C ASP A 45 12.41 -7.15 -1.67
N GLN A 46 12.61 -7.92 -0.60
CA GLN A 46 13.40 -7.53 0.56
C GLN A 46 14.91 -7.77 0.35
N GLU A 47 15.30 -8.61 -0.62
CA GLU A 47 16.70 -8.94 -0.89
C GLU A 47 17.35 -7.91 -1.81
N HIS A 48 16.63 -7.50 -2.86
CA HIS A 48 17.11 -6.53 -3.84
C HIS A 48 16.44 -5.20 -3.59
N GLY A 49 17.02 -4.41 -2.68
CA GLY A 49 16.57 -3.05 -2.41
C GLY A 49 16.40 -2.26 -3.71
N ASN A 50 15.25 -1.59 -3.83
CA ASN A 50 14.91 -0.80 -5.00
C ASN A 50 15.97 0.30 -5.18
N THR A 51 16.84 0.17 -6.19
CA THR A 51 17.96 1.10 -6.40
C THR A 51 17.42 2.49 -6.59
N ALA A 52 17.77 3.38 -5.66
CA ALA A 52 17.53 4.81 -5.83
C ALA A 52 18.41 5.31 -6.97
N GLY A 53 17.93 6.34 -7.66
CA GLY A 53 18.68 7.03 -8.71
C GLY A 53 20.08 7.44 -8.23
N PHE A 54 20.93 7.80 -9.17
CA PHE A 54 22.27 8.28 -8.90
C PHE A 54 22.41 9.70 -9.45
N GLU A 55 23.30 10.46 -8.82
CA GLU A 55 23.63 11.80 -9.27
C GLU A 55 24.37 11.75 -10.62
N LEU A 56 23.95 12.60 -11.56
CA LEU A 56 24.66 12.78 -12.81
C LEU A 56 25.77 13.81 -12.60
N PRO A 57 27.04 13.48 -12.89
CA PRO A 57 28.14 14.44 -12.75
C PRO A 57 27.99 15.59 -13.74
N ASP A 58 28.51 16.77 -13.42
CA ASP A 58 28.46 17.94 -14.33
C ASP A 58 29.35 17.77 -15.58
N ASP A 59 30.35 16.89 -15.52
CA ASP A 59 31.27 16.66 -16.64
C ASP A 59 30.57 15.91 -17.78
N ALA A 60 30.50 16.55 -18.95
CA ALA A 60 29.82 16.01 -20.13
C ALA A 60 30.43 14.70 -20.66
N SER A 61 31.73 14.48 -20.48
CA SER A 61 32.40 13.24 -20.89
C SER A 61 32.04 12.09 -19.95
N GLU A 62 31.96 12.36 -18.64
CA GLU A 62 31.48 11.41 -17.64
C GLU A 62 30.00 11.08 -17.86
N GLN A 63 29.13 12.07 -18.10
CA GLN A 63 27.73 11.84 -18.45
C GLN A 63 27.58 10.96 -19.69
N ALA A 64 28.30 11.29 -20.78
CA ALA A 64 28.27 10.49 -22.01
C ALA A 64 28.75 9.05 -21.78
N SER A 65 29.75 8.85 -20.93
CA SER A 65 30.22 7.53 -20.52
C SER A 65 29.16 6.77 -19.72
N ILE A 66 28.51 7.42 -18.76
CA ILE A 66 27.41 6.84 -17.98
C ILE A 66 26.28 6.41 -18.91
N PHE A 67 25.77 7.30 -19.76
CA PHE A 67 24.68 6.98 -20.70
C PHE A 67 25.04 5.81 -21.60
N LYS A 68 26.26 5.78 -22.15
CA LYS A 68 26.73 4.66 -22.97
C LYS A 68 26.72 3.33 -22.20
N ASN A 69 27.08 3.36 -20.91
CA ASN A 69 27.17 2.16 -20.09
C ASN A 69 25.82 1.72 -19.48
N ILE A 70 24.87 2.64 -19.23
CA ILE A 70 23.49 2.33 -18.78
C ILE A 70 22.85 1.32 -19.73
N PHE A 71 23.02 1.53 -21.03
CA PHE A 71 22.24 0.80 -22.02
C PHE A 71 22.90 -0.47 -22.55
N GLN A 72 24.21 -0.72 -22.33
CA GLN A 72 24.88 -1.78 -23.13
C GLN A 72 25.95 -2.68 -22.48
N THR A 73 26.55 -2.48 -21.30
CA THR A 73 27.79 -3.27 -21.03
C THR A 73 28.22 -3.61 -19.59
N THR A 74 27.56 -3.19 -18.51
CA THR A 74 28.05 -3.49 -17.14
C THR A 74 26.96 -3.97 -16.17
N GLY A 75 27.26 -4.99 -15.36
CA GLY A 75 26.34 -5.58 -14.37
C GLY A 75 25.83 -4.60 -13.31
N PHE A 76 26.44 -3.42 -13.18
CA PHE A 76 25.91 -2.32 -12.36
C PHE A 76 24.52 -1.87 -12.82
N PHE A 77 24.26 -1.92 -14.14
CA PHE A 77 23.01 -1.45 -14.73
C PHE A 77 21.93 -2.54 -14.89
N GLU A 78 22.25 -3.81 -14.64
CA GLU A 78 21.24 -4.88 -14.48
C GLU A 78 20.27 -4.59 -13.32
N ARG A 79 20.69 -3.75 -12.35
CA ARG A 79 19.84 -3.26 -11.26
C ARG A 79 18.82 -2.20 -11.71
N PHE A 80 19.05 -1.54 -12.84
CA PHE A 80 18.10 -0.60 -13.45
C PHE A 80 17.23 -1.35 -14.46
N SER A 81 16.53 -2.37 -13.97
CA SER A 81 15.59 -3.14 -14.77
C SER A 81 14.26 -2.42 -14.89
N PHE A 82 13.65 -2.52 -16.07
CA PHE A 82 12.29 -2.03 -16.29
C PHE A 82 11.31 -2.80 -15.41
N LYS A 83 10.68 -2.12 -14.45
CA LYS A 83 9.51 -2.64 -13.72
C LYS A 83 8.24 -2.10 -14.35
N ARG A 84 7.27 -2.98 -14.63
CA ARG A 84 5.99 -2.60 -15.24
C ARG A 84 5.22 -1.62 -14.38
N GLU A 85 5.40 -1.67 -13.07
CA GLU A 85 4.72 -0.89 -12.05
C GLU A 85 5.27 0.55 -11.94
N ARG A 86 6.49 0.79 -12.42
CA ARG A 86 7.22 2.05 -12.22
C ARG A 86 6.47 3.28 -12.78
N PRO A 87 5.85 3.24 -13.97
CA PRO A 87 5.08 4.39 -14.46
C PRO A 87 3.88 4.73 -13.55
N VAL A 88 3.24 3.73 -12.96
CA VAL A 88 2.15 3.95 -11.98
C VAL A 88 2.69 4.60 -10.71
N ALA A 89 3.87 4.17 -10.24
CA ALA A 89 4.54 4.79 -9.09
C ALA A 89 4.90 6.27 -9.36
N VAL A 90 5.37 6.60 -10.56
CA VAL A 90 5.64 7.99 -10.97
C VAL A 90 4.35 8.80 -11.00
N ALA A 91 3.28 8.27 -11.61
CA ALA A 91 1.98 8.93 -11.63
C ALA A 91 1.44 9.17 -10.21
N MET A 92 1.62 8.21 -9.31
CA MET A 92 1.24 8.31 -7.91
C MET A 92 2.03 9.41 -7.19
N ALA A 93 3.34 9.50 -7.41
CA ALA A 93 4.18 10.55 -6.87
C ALA A 93 3.74 11.94 -7.36
N VAL A 94 3.46 12.09 -8.65
CA VAL A 94 2.96 13.35 -9.25
C VAL A 94 1.63 13.77 -8.62
N ASN A 95 0.67 12.85 -8.51
CA ASN A 95 -0.66 13.14 -7.95
C ASN A 95 -0.61 13.45 -6.44
N ALA A 96 0.36 12.88 -5.72
CA ALA A 96 0.56 13.11 -4.29
C ALA A 96 1.34 14.40 -3.99
N TRP A 97 2.25 14.82 -4.86
CA TRP A 97 3.21 15.91 -4.63
C TRP A 97 2.60 17.21 -4.05
N PRO A 98 1.43 17.69 -4.52
CA PRO A 98 0.83 18.92 -4.00
C PRO A 98 0.33 18.83 -2.55
N ASP A 99 0.08 17.62 -2.02
CA ASP A 99 -0.41 17.41 -0.66
C ASP A 99 0.57 16.59 0.18
N ARG A 100 1.28 17.30 1.07
CA ARG A 100 2.24 16.71 2.01
C ARG A 100 1.66 15.58 2.85
N ARG A 101 0.35 15.60 3.15
CA ARG A 101 -0.29 14.51 3.89
C ARG A 101 -0.30 13.21 3.09
N ILE A 102 -0.58 13.30 1.78
CA ILE A 102 -0.55 12.13 0.90
C ILE A 102 0.90 11.64 0.79
N VAL A 103 1.86 12.54 0.58
CA VAL A 103 3.30 12.19 0.56
C VAL A 103 3.72 11.43 1.82
N TYR A 104 3.38 11.94 3.02
CA TYR A 104 3.70 11.25 4.27
C TYR A 104 2.94 9.94 4.45
N ALA A 105 1.67 9.85 4.00
CA ALA A 105 0.91 8.61 4.03
C ALA A 105 1.58 7.52 3.17
N ILE A 106 2.07 7.88 1.99
CA ILE A 106 2.81 6.98 1.08
C ILE A 106 4.08 6.47 1.75
N HIS A 107 4.90 7.36 2.33
CA HIS A 107 6.11 6.94 3.04
C HIS A 107 5.81 6.03 4.23
N LYS A 108 4.78 6.35 5.03
CA LYS A 108 4.37 5.51 6.17
C LYS A 108 3.95 4.11 5.72
N LEU A 109 3.15 4.00 4.66
CA LEU A 109 2.71 2.71 4.14
C LEU A 109 3.86 1.95 3.46
N SER A 110 4.76 2.64 2.75
CA SER A 110 5.97 2.01 2.21
C SER A 110 6.82 1.39 3.31
N ARG A 111 7.06 2.11 4.41
CA ARG A 111 7.78 1.57 5.57
C ARG A 111 7.05 0.40 6.24
N CYS A 112 5.72 0.40 6.21
CA CYS A 112 4.93 -0.73 6.68
C CYS A 112 5.23 -2.01 5.87
N TYR A 113 5.20 -1.92 4.53
CA TYR A 113 5.52 -3.06 3.66
C TYR A 113 6.98 -3.52 3.77
N GLU A 114 7.92 -2.60 3.97
CA GLU A 114 9.32 -2.94 4.27
C GLU A 114 9.48 -3.61 5.64
N THR A 115 8.58 -3.32 6.59
CA THR A 115 8.62 -3.92 7.92
C THR A 115 8.07 -5.34 7.89
N GLU A 116 6.92 -5.55 7.27
CA GLU A 116 6.29 -6.86 7.15
C GLU A 116 5.35 -6.88 5.95
N ALA A 117 5.46 -7.90 5.10
CA ALA A 117 4.55 -8.10 3.99
C ALA A 117 4.38 -9.59 3.73
N ILE A 118 3.21 -9.97 3.23
CA ILE A 118 2.96 -11.31 2.70
C ILE A 118 2.64 -11.23 1.22
N THR A 119 2.95 -12.29 0.49
CA THR A 119 2.63 -12.35 -0.93
C THR A 119 1.11 -12.46 -1.14
N PRO A 120 0.58 -12.01 -2.30
CA PRO A 120 -0.81 -12.24 -2.66
C PRO A 120 -1.20 -13.71 -2.64
N TRP A 121 -0.25 -14.61 -2.95
CA TRP A 121 -0.44 -16.05 -2.86
C TRP A 121 -0.79 -16.49 -1.43
N SER A 122 -0.13 -15.91 -0.43
CA SER A 122 -0.36 -16.23 0.97
C SER A 122 -1.70 -15.75 1.53
N ALA A 123 -2.27 -14.71 0.90
CA ALA A 123 -3.59 -14.19 1.19
C ALA A 123 -4.69 -14.79 0.31
N HIS A 124 -4.35 -15.64 -0.67
CA HIS A 124 -5.34 -16.15 -1.63
C HIS A 124 -6.26 -17.19 -0.96
N PRO A 125 -7.60 -17.09 -1.12
CA PRO A 125 -8.55 -17.93 -0.39
C PRO A 125 -8.44 -19.42 -0.70
N ARG A 126 -8.12 -19.78 -1.95
CA ARG A 126 -7.93 -21.18 -2.38
C ARG A 126 -6.96 -21.99 -1.49
N PHE A 127 -5.96 -21.33 -0.90
CA PHE A 127 -4.92 -22.03 -0.15
C PHE A 127 -5.15 -22.00 1.37
N GLY A 128 -6.22 -21.35 1.83
CA GLY A 128 -6.50 -21.20 3.25
C GLY A 128 -5.36 -20.51 4.00
N GLN A 129 -4.95 -21.10 5.12
CA GLN A 129 -3.74 -20.73 5.84
C GLN A 129 -2.55 -21.50 5.27
N ILE A 130 -1.50 -20.79 4.83
CA ILE A 130 -0.32 -21.42 4.23
C ILE A 130 0.96 -21.31 5.08
N PHE A 131 0.90 -20.55 6.17
CA PHE A 131 2.00 -20.40 7.13
C PHE A 131 1.44 -20.43 8.54
N GLU A 132 2.27 -20.78 9.51
CA GLU A 132 1.93 -20.66 10.93
C GLU A 132 1.68 -19.18 11.24
N LYS A 133 0.50 -18.86 11.76
CA LYS A 133 0.10 -17.46 11.97
C LYS A 133 0.80 -16.89 13.19
N HIS A 134 0.98 -17.72 14.21
CA HIS A 134 1.51 -17.32 15.50
C HIS A 134 3.00 -17.63 15.57
N SER A 135 3.78 -16.60 15.88
CA SER A 135 5.18 -16.79 16.23
C SER A 135 5.34 -16.76 17.75
N ASP A 136 6.23 -17.60 18.28
CA ASP A 136 6.67 -17.48 19.68
C ASP A 136 7.77 -16.41 19.82
N GLU A 137 8.29 -15.87 18.71
CA GLU A 137 9.36 -14.88 18.73
C GLU A 137 8.83 -13.47 19.03
N PHE A 138 9.36 -12.86 20.08
CA PHE A 138 9.01 -11.48 20.45
C PHE A 138 9.33 -10.46 19.35
N SER A 139 10.37 -10.71 18.54
CA SER A 139 10.74 -9.87 17.39
C SER A 139 9.61 -9.79 16.37
N ASP A 140 8.93 -10.91 16.12
CA ASP A 140 7.81 -10.95 15.17
C ASP A 140 6.62 -10.14 15.71
N HIS A 141 6.31 -10.25 17.00
CA HIS A 141 5.25 -9.44 17.62
C HIS A 141 5.52 -7.93 17.53
N VAL A 142 6.77 -7.52 17.79
CA VAL A 142 7.20 -6.12 17.63
C VAL A 142 7.06 -5.69 16.18
N ARG A 143 7.51 -6.51 15.22
CA ARG A 143 7.47 -6.22 13.79
C ARG A 143 6.03 -6.03 13.28
N SER A 144 5.12 -6.96 13.57
CA SER A 144 3.71 -6.84 13.18
C SER A 144 3.04 -5.62 13.84
N SER A 145 3.36 -5.33 15.11
CA SER A 145 2.87 -4.15 15.82
C SER A 145 3.32 -2.84 15.16
N ILE A 146 4.60 -2.73 14.81
CA ILE A 146 5.15 -1.56 14.09
C ILE A 146 4.46 -1.41 12.73
N ALA A 147 4.32 -2.50 11.97
CA ALA A 147 3.67 -2.48 10.67
C ALA A 147 2.21 -1.99 10.75
N ILE A 148 1.40 -2.53 11.67
CA ILE A 148 0.01 -2.08 11.89
C ILE A 148 -0.03 -0.59 12.26
N ASN A 149 0.84 -0.14 13.16
CA ASN A 149 0.92 1.25 13.58
C ASN A 149 1.25 2.17 12.40
N LEU A 150 2.20 1.80 11.55
CA LEU A 150 2.59 2.56 10.36
C LEU A 150 1.44 2.65 9.34
N ALA A 151 0.79 1.53 9.02
CA ALA A 151 -0.33 1.51 8.07
C ALA A 151 -1.52 2.33 8.58
N PHE A 152 -1.90 2.19 9.85
CA PHE A 152 -2.97 3.01 10.42
C PHE A 152 -2.59 4.49 10.47
N SER A 153 -1.34 4.83 10.80
CA SER A 153 -0.84 6.21 10.80
C SER A 153 -0.90 6.86 9.41
N ALA A 154 -0.86 6.08 8.33
CA ALA A 154 -1.09 6.58 6.97
C ALA A 154 -2.57 6.98 6.77
N ILE A 155 -3.52 6.17 7.28
CA ILE A 155 -4.96 6.49 7.28
C ILE A 155 -5.25 7.77 8.07
N GLU A 156 -4.56 7.97 9.20
CA GLU A 156 -4.70 9.17 10.02
C GLU A 156 -4.15 10.43 9.34
N GLU A 157 -3.04 10.30 8.61
CA GLU A 157 -2.44 11.40 7.85
C GLU A 157 -3.42 11.96 6.81
N MET A 158 -4.15 11.07 6.12
CA MET A 158 -5.22 11.42 5.18
C MET A 158 -6.50 11.91 5.86
N LYS A 159 -6.54 11.93 7.21
CA LYS A 159 -7.71 12.27 8.02
C LYS A 159 -8.94 11.41 7.70
N LEU A 160 -8.74 10.13 7.43
CA LEU A 160 -9.81 9.17 7.11
C LEU A 160 -10.12 8.19 8.25
N GLN A 161 -9.50 8.35 9.42
CA GLN A 161 -9.82 7.56 10.61
C GLN A 161 -11.24 7.85 11.14
N VAL A 162 -11.79 6.92 11.92
CA VAL A 162 -13.07 7.12 12.61
C VAL A 162 -12.88 8.10 13.77
N LYS A 163 -13.55 9.26 13.70
CA LYS A 163 -13.52 10.27 14.76
C LYS A 163 -14.70 10.07 15.71
N SER A 164 -14.43 9.55 16.89
CA SER A 164 -15.43 9.35 17.96
C SER A 164 -14.90 9.86 19.29
N SER A 165 -15.80 10.22 20.19
CA SER A 165 -15.47 10.61 21.57
C SER A 165 -16.42 9.95 22.56
N ARG A 166 -16.27 10.23 23.86
CA ARG A 166 -17.21 9.75 24.87
C ARG A 166 -18.61 10.35 24.68
N GLU A 167 -18.68 11.61 24.27
CA GLU A 167 -19.91 12.35 23.99
C GLU A 167 -20.53 11.99 22.64
N LYS A 168 -19.70 11.55 21.69
CA LYS A 168 -20.10 11.05 20.36
C LYS A 168 -19.52 9.65 20.15
N PRO A 169 -20.08 8.63 20.83
CA PRO A 169 -19.54 7.28 20.76
C PRO A 169 -19.72 6.72 19.35
N ARG A 170 -18.81 5.82 18.96
CA ARG A 170 -18.85 5.13 17.67
C ARG A 170 -20.10 4.25 17.52
N TRP A 171 -20.42 3.53 18.59
CA TRP A 171 -21.50 2.55 18.66
C TRP A 171 -22.59 3.03 19.60
N LEU A 172 -23.85 2.77 19.25
CA LEU A 172 -25.01 3.08 20.09
C LEU A 172 -25.39 1.94 21.05
N ASP A 173 -24.94 0.73 20.76
CA ASP A 173 -25.26 -0.48 21.51
C ASP A 173 -24.12 -1.52 21.46
N ASN A 174 -24.31 -2.62 22.18
CA ASN A 174 -23.39 -3.76 22.22
C ASN A 174 -23.47 -4.66 20.96
N LYS A 175 -24.32 -4.31 19.99
CA LYS A 175 -24.42 -4.99 18.68
C LYS A 175 -23.67 -4.22 17.60
N TYR A 176 -22.88 -3.22 17.98
CA TYR A 176 -22.11 -2.39 17.07
C TYR A 176 -22.99 -1.68 16.02
N THR A 177 -24.16 -1.20 16.44
CA THR A 177 -24.97 -0.28 15.64
C THR A 177 -24.26 1.07 15.57
N TRP A 178 -23.91 1.51 14.35
CA TRP A 178 -23.23 2.78 14.13
C TRP A 178 -24.00 3.97 14.71
N ASN A 179 -23.29 4.87 15.38
CA ASN A 179 -23.81 6.21 15.63
C ASN A 179 -23.91 6.95 14.29
N PRO A 180 -25.12 7.37 13.86
CA PRO A 180 -25.33 7.96 12.54
C PRO A 180 -24.53 9.24 12.34
N THR A 181 -24.29 10.02 13.40
CA THR A 181 -23.49 11.25 13.31
C THR A 181 -22.04 10.95 12.99
N VAL A 182 -21.46 9.94 13.65
CA VAL A 182 -20.06 9.52 13.44
C VAL A 182 -19.90 8.88 12.06
N LEU A 183 -20.84 8.02 11.67
CA LEU A 183 -20.81 7.37 10.37
C LEU A 183 -20.95 8.39 9.24
N MET A 184 -21.88 9.34 9.34
CA MET A 184 -22.09 10.37 8.33
C MET A 184 -20.87 11.30 8.18
N ASP A 185 -20.18 11.65 9.27
CA ASP A 185 -18.92 12.40 9.21
C ASP A 185 -17.86 11.64 8.40
N LEU A 186 -17.69 10.33 8.66
CA LEU A 186 -16.72 9.52 7.93
C LEU A 186 -17.09 9.39 6.45
N LYS A 187 -18.35 9.07 6.13
CA LYS A 187 -18.83 8.98 4.75
C LYS A 187 -18.61 10.29 3.99
N SER A 188 -18.96 11.42 4.60
CA SER A 188 -18.75 12.74 3.99
C SER A 188 -17.27 13.05 3.72
N ARG A 189 -16.35 12.58 4.58
CA ARG A 189 -14.91 12.75 4.36
C ARG A 189 -14.39 11.86 3.23
N LEU A 190 -14.89 10.64 3.12
CA LEU A 190 -14.57 9.72 2.01
C LEU A 190 -15.09 10.26 0.68
N ASP A 191 -16.35 10.71 0.63
CA ASP A 191 -16.97 11.29 -0.57
C ASP A 191 -16.20 12.52 -1.06
N ARG A 192 -15.75 13.39 -0.14
CA ARG A 192 -14.98 14.60 -0.47
C ARG A 192 -13.67 14.28 -1.19
N VAL A 193 -13.08 13.13 -0.93
CA VAL A 193 -11.85 12.67 -1.60
C VAL A 193 -12.14 11.67 -2.72
N GLY A 194 -13.39 11.57 -3.18
CA GLY A 194 -13.80 10.74 -4.31
C GLY A 194 -13.90 9.24 -4.01
N ILE A 195 -13.98 8.83 -2.73
CA ILE A 195 -14.05 7.43 -2.34
C ILE A 195 -15.47 7.04 -1.99
N ASN A 196 -16.01 6.01 -2.67
CA ASN A 196 -17.32 5.45 -2.37
C ASN A 196 -17.33 4.75 -0.98
N PRO A 197 -18.11 5.25 0.00
CA PRO A 197 -18.18 4.68 1.35
C PRO A 197 -18.89 3.33 1.43
N GLU A 198 -19.70 2.97 0.42
CA GLU A 198 -20.43 1.69 0.38
C GLU A 198 -19.56 0.52 -0.11
N ARG A 199 -18.29 0.80 -0.45
CA ARG A 199 -17.36 -0.24 -0.85
C ARG A 199 -17.16 -1.25 0.28
N THR A 200 -16.98 -2.52 -0.08
CA THR A 200 -16.66 -3.59 0.84
C THR A 200 -15.22 -4.09 0.71
N PHE A 201 -14.71 -4.69 1.78
CA PHE A 201 -13.41 -5.34 1.89
C PHE A 201 -13.59 -6.76 2.39
N ASP A 202 -12.91 -7.70 1.74
CA ASP A 202 -12.74 -9.04 2.29
C ASP A 202 -11.65 -8.96 3.34
N TRP A 203 -12.06 -9.08 4.59
CA TRP A 203 -11.20 -9.06 5.75
C TRP A 203 -10.79 -10.49 6.08
N ILE A 204 -9.49 -10.75 6.01
CA ILE A 204 -8.95 -12.11 6.18
C ILE A 204 -9.06 -12.51 7.64
N VAL A 205 -9.70 -13.66 7.88
CA VAL A 205 -9.82 -14.29 9.20
C VAL A 205 -9.45 -15.76 9.02
N ARG A 206 -8.16 -16.04 9.22
CA ARG A 206 -7.55 -17.36 9.08
C ARG A 206 -6.72 -17.67 10.32
N GLY A 207 -6.53 -18.95 10.60
CA GLY A 207 -6.03 -19.44 11.89
C GLY A 207 -7.13 -20.10 12.74
N ASP A 208 -6.81 -20.35 14.01
CA ASP A 208 -7.65 -21.15 14.92
C ASP A 208 -8.91 -20.41 15.40
N GLU A 209 -9.84 -21.08 16.08
CA GLU A 209 -11.02 -20.38 16.63
C GLU A 209 -10.65 -19.35 17.71
N THR A 210 -9.45 -19.46 18.29
CA THR A 210 -8.93 -18.56 19.33
C THR A 210 -8.29 -17.29 18.79
N GLU A 211 -8.43 -16.98 17.50
CA GLU A 211 -7.86 -15.78 16.90
C GLU A 211 -8.36 -14.48 17.54
N ILE A 212 -7.65 -13.37 17.29
CA ILE A 212 -8.04 -12.05 17.80
C ILE A 212 -9.47 -11.75 17.32
N PRO A 213 -10.44 -11.55 18.24
CA PRO A 213 -11.76 -11.10 17.83
C PRO A 213 -11.62 -9.67 17.30
N ILE A 214 -12.03 -9.46 16.06
CA ILE A 214 -12.01 -8.12 15.45
C ILE A 214 -13.39 -7.53 15.58
N GLU A 215 -13.45 -6.37 16.22
CA GLU A 215 -14.67 -5.60 16.36
C GLU A 215 -14.83 -4.64 15.17
N PRO A 216 -16.06 -4.45 14.64
CA PRO A 216 -17.28 -5.12 15.05
C PRO A 216 -17.35 -6.56 14.53
N VAL A 217 -17.96 -7.45 15.32
CA VAL A 217 -18.34 -8.76 14.81
C VAL A 217 -19.48 -8.57 13.80
N ARG A 218 -19.28 -9.09 12.58
CA ARG A 218 -20.27 -9.08 11.50
C ARG A 218 -20.47 -10.53 11.06
N ASP A 219 -21.72 -10.96 10.95
CA ASP A 219 -22.09 -12.32 10.53
C ASP A 219 -22.11 -12.46 8.99
N GLN A 220 -21.52 -11.51 8.26
CA GLN A 220 -21.45 -11.54 6.81
C GLN A 220 -20.12 -12.12 6.38
N PHE A 221 -20.12 -13.39 6.03
CA PHE A 221 -18.98 -14.05 5.43
C PHE A 221 -18.67 -13.49 4.03
N SER A 222 -17.38 -13.47 3.68
CA SER A 222 -16.97 -13.20 2.31
C SER A 222 -17.44 -14.32 1.37
N ALA A 223 -17.47 -14.05 0.06
CA ALA A 223 -17.82 -15.06 -0.94
C ALA A 223 -16.85 -16.26 -0.97
N TYR A 224 -15.68 -16.12 -0.35
CA TYR A 224 -14.63 -17.13 -0.32
C TYR A 224 -14.55 -17.90 0.99
N SER A 225 -15.38 -17.56 1.96
CA SER A 225 -15.44 -18.23 3.25
C SER A 225 -16.08 -19.61 3.12
N ASP A 226 -15.45 -20.62 3.73
CA ASP A 226 -16.04 -21.94 3.94
C ASP A 226 -16.60 -22.10 5.36
N GLY A 227 -16.48 -21.05 6.19
CA GLY A 227 -16.93 -21.02 7.58
C GLY A 227 -16.13 -21.93 8.52
N LYS A 228 -15.04 -22.55 8.04
CA LYS A 228 -14.23 -23.51 8.79
C LYS A 228 -12.76 -23.11 8.78
N ILE A 229 -12.10 -23.22 7.63
CA ILE A 229 -10.67 -22.94 7.44
C ILE A 229 -10.48 -21.50 6.94
N VAL A 230 -11.34 -21.07 6.02
CA VAL A 230 -11.40 -19.69 5.54
C VAL A 230 -12.64 -19.08 6.17
N ARG A 231 -12.44 -18.22 7.18
CA ARG A 231 -13.53 -17.53 7.89
C ARG A 231 -13.59 -16.05 7.55
N ASP A 232 -12.98 -15.68 6.42
CA ASP A 232 -12.91 -14.30 5.92
C ASP A 232 -14.29 -13.63 5.95
N VAL A 233 -14.35 -12.41 6.46
CA VAL A 233 -15.59 -11.64 6.65
C VAL A 233 -15.64 -10.47 5.68
N GLN A 234 -16.84 -10.07 5.28
CA GLN A 234 -17.01 -8.88 4.47
C GLN A 234 -17.30 -7.68 5.37
N PHE A 235 -16.42 -6.68 5.30
CA PHE A 235 -16.63 -5.40 5.97
C PHE A 235 -17.02 -4.31 4.99
N SER A 236 -17.93 -3.43 5.41
CA SER A 236 -18.04 -2.11 4.80
C SER A 236 -16.74 -1.33 5.00
N LEU A 237 -16.43 -0.38 4.12
CA LEU A 237 -15.24 0.46 4.26
C LEU A 237 -15.18 1.17 5.64
N PRO A 238 -16.28 1.74 6.19
CA PRO A 238 -16.31 2.23 7.56
C PRO A 238 -15.93 1.20 8.63
N ASP A 239 -16.45 -0.03 8.52
CA ASP A 239 -16.12 -1.12 9.45
C ASP A 239 -14.65 -1.53 9.31
N ALA A 240 -14.11 -1.61 8.09
CA ALA A 240 -12.71 -1.94 7.84
C ALA A 240 -11.74 -0.88 8.38
N ILE A 241 -12.03 0.41 8.19
CA ILE A 241 -11.25 1.51 8.79
C ILE A 241 -11.32 1.43 10.32
N HIS A 242 -12.48 1.10 10.88
CA HIS A 242 -12.60 0.89 12.31
C HIS A 242 -11.78 -0.32 12.80
N ALA A 243 -11.83 -1.45 12.12
CA ALA A 243 -11.06 -2.64 12.46
C ALA A 243 -9.55 -2.34 12.49
N CYS A 244 -9.06 -1.53 11.55
CA CYS A 244 -7.69 -1.01 11.58
C CYS A 244 -7.40 -0.20 12.87
N SER A 245 -8.33 0.70 13.25
CA SER A 245 -8.23 1.46 14.49
C SER A 245 -8.29 0.57 15.73
N TYR A 246 -9.06 -0.52 15.69
CA TYR A 246 -9.19 -1.48 16.79
C TYR A 246 -7.86 -2.21 17.01
N LEU A 247 -7.30 -2.79 15.95
CA LEU A 247 -5.99 -3.46 15.99
C LEU A 247 -4.92 -2.51 16.55
N ARG A 248 -4.88 -1.27 16.04
CA ARG A 248 -3.95 -0.26 16.53
C ARG A 248 -4.14 0.04 18.02
N ASN A 249 -5.35 0.37 18.45
CA ASN A 249 -5.58 0.90 19.80
C ASN A 249 -5.56 -0.19 20.88
N PHE A 250 -6.08 -1.38 20.59
CA PHE A 250 -6.30 -2.40 21.62
C PHE A 250 -5.26 -3.52 21.57
N VAL A 251 -4.54 -3.68 20.45
CA VAL A 251 -3.57 -4.77 20.29
C VAL A 251 -2.13 -4.25 20.22
N THR A 252 -1.87 -3.11 19.58
CA THR A 252 -0.50 -2.63 19.32
C THR A 252 -0.06 -1.39 20.12
N ALA A 253 -1.00 -0.55 20.61
CA ALA A 253 -0.67 0.73 21.24
C ALA A 253 -0.35 0.66 22.75
N HIS A 254 -0.67 -0.45 23.42
CA HIS A 254 -0.41 -0.65 24.85
C HIS A 254 0.69 -1.70 25.07
N ALA A 255 1.15 -1.83 26.32
CA ALA A 255 2.13 -2.86 26.68
C ALA A 255 1.64 -4.24 26.21
N PHE A 256 2.55 -5.00 25.59
CA PHE A 256 2.22 -6.31 25.04
C PHE A 256 1.67 -7.24 26.13
N GLY A 257 0.55 -7.87 25.79
CA GLY A 257 -0.22 -8.72 26.68
C GLY A 257 -0.47 -10.08 26.05
N LYS A 258 -1.38 -10.84 26.66
CA LYS A 258 -1.69 -12.22 26.22
C LYS A 258 -2.27 -12.30 24.79
N SER A 259 -2.88 -11.22 24.29
CA SER A 259 -3.41 -11.14 22.92
C SER A 259 -2.33 -10.84 21.88
N THR A 260 -1.17 -10.32 22.28
CA THR A 260 -0.10 -9.91 21.34
C THR A 260 0.50 -11.11 20.60
N GLN A 261 0.59 -12.27 21.26
CA GLN A 261 1.04 -13.52 20.64
C GLN A 261 0.15 -13.98 19.47
N ARG A 262 -1.07 -13.43 19.38
CA ARG A 262 -2.02 -13.75 18.32
C ARG A 262 -1.93 -12.79 17.12
N LEU A 263 -1.11 -11.72 17.22
CA LEU A 263 -0.81 -10.90 16.06
C LEU A 263 -0.03 -11.74 15.06
N GLY A 264 -0.47 -11.71 13.82
CA GLY A 264 0.28 -12.31 12.74
C GLY A 264 0.21 -11.51 11.45
N PRO A 265 0.78 -12.07 10.37
CA PRO A 265 0.89 -11.39 9.10
C PRO A 265 -0.47 -11.07 8.44
N TYR A 266 -1.54 -11.79 8.79
CA TYR A 266 -2.87 -11.52 8.28
C TYR A 266 -3.48 -10.22 8.84
N GLU A 267 -3.26 -9.91 10.12
CA GLU A 267 -3.69 -8.62 10.69
C GLU A 267 -2.96 -7.46 10.02
N VAL A 268 -1.65 -7.60 9.79
CA VAL A 268 -0.85 -6.61 9.06
C VAL A 268 -1.39 -6.42 7.65
N TYR A 269 -1.58 -7.51 6.90
CA TYR A 269 -2.09 -7.49 5.54
C TYR A 269 -3.45 -6.79 5.43
N ASN A 270 -4.38 -7.09 6.35
CA ASN A 270 -5.70 -6.47 6.34
C ASN A 270 -5.62 -4.94 6.47
N VAL A 271 -4.79 -4.42 7.39
CA VAL A 271 -4.61 -2.96 7.57
C VAL A 271 -3.90 -2.35 6.36
N GLN A 272 -2.88 -3.03 5.82
CA GLN A 272 -2.18 -2.63 4.61
C GLN A 272 -3.11 -2.47 3.41
N GLN A 273 -4.02 -3.43 3.19
CA GLN A 273 -4.96 -3.40 2.07
C GLN A 273 -5.94 -2.23 2.15
N VAL A 274 -6.44 -1.92 3.35
CA VAL A 274 -7.31 -0.75 3.56
C VAL A 274 -6.52 0.54 3.31
N ALA A 275 -5.33 0.70 3.89
CA ALA A 275 -4.51 1.89 3.70
C ALA A 275 -4.09 2.08 2.24
N ARG A 276 -3.66 1.00 1.57
CA ARG A 276 -3.29 0.98 0.14
C ARG A 276 -4.45 1.39 -0.73
N PHE A 277 -5.63 0.81 -0.51
CA PHE A 277 -6.84 1.21 -1.25
C PHE A 277 -7.12 2.71 -1.13
N LEU A 278 -7.09 3.26 0.08
CA LEU A 278 -7.39 4.67 0.33
C LEU A 278 -6.39 5.58 -0.40
N ILE A 279 -5.09 5.30 -0.27
CA ILE A 279 -4.03 6.08 -0.94
C ILE A 279 -4.18 6.01 -2.47
N LEU A 280 -4.34 4.81 -3.03
CA LEU A 280 -4.49 4.63 -4.48
C LEU A 280 -5.73 5.33 -5.01
N SER A 281 -6.83 5.30 -4.27
CA SER A 281 -8.08 5.95 -4.67
C SER A 281 -7.95 7.47 -4.66
N ILE A 282 -7.33 8.03 -3.61
CA ILE A 282 -7.04 9.47 -3.54
C ILE A 282 -6.14 9.90 -4.70
N CYS A 283 -5.15 9.07 -5.06
CA CYS A 283 -4.26 9.36 -6.19
C CYS A 283 -4.91 9.09 -7.56
N GLY A 284 -6.15 8.59 -7.62
CA GLY A 284 -6.83 8.25 -8.88
C GLY A 284 -6.26 7.03 -9.60
N LEU A 285 -5.55 6.14 -8.89
CA LEU A 285 -4.78 5.02 -9.45
C LEU A 285 -5.25 3.65 -8.97
N PHE A 286 -6.39 3.59 -8.27
CA PHE A 286 -6.97 2.32 -7.87
C PHE A 286 -7.43 1.51 -9.11
N ASN A 287 -6.90 0.29 -9.27
CA ASN A 287 -7.09 -0.57 -10.45
C ASN A 287 -6.60 0.02 -11.79
N VAL A 288 -5.67 0.97 -11.75
CA VAL A 288 -5.04 1.53 -12.95
C VAL A 288 -3.78 0.73 -13.28
N TRP A 289 -3.69 0.27 -14.53
CA TRP A 289 -2.52 -0.42 -15.06
C TRP A 289 -1.67 0.55 -15.89
N THR A 290 -0.39 0.21 -16.07
CA THR A 290 0.54 1.00 -16.89
C THR A 290 0.03 1.23 -18.31
N ARG A 291 -0.68 0.25 -18.89
CA ARG A 291 -1.32 0.40 -20.19
C ARG A 291 -2.37 1.51 -20.20
N ASP A 292 -3.21 1.58 -19.17
CA ASP A 292 -4.27 2.58 -19.06
C ASP A 292 -3.67 4.00 -19.00
N LEU A 293 -2.56 4.17 -18.26
CA LEU A 293 -1.82 5.42 -18.20
C LEU A 293 -1.24 5.82 -19.56
N MET A 294 -0.65 4.86 -20.29
CA MET A 294 -0.09 5.12 -21.62
C MET A 294 -1.17 5.57 -22.60
N GLU A 295 -2.35 4.95 -22.57
CA GLU A 295 -3.50 5.34 -23.39
C GLU A 295 -3.98 6.77 -23.06
N GLN A 296 -4.06 7.12 -21.77
CA GLN A 296 -4.43 8.47 -21.33
C GLN A 296 -3.42 9.55 -21.76
N MET A 297 -2.12 9.30 -21.56
CA MET A 297 -1.07 10.24 -21.96
C MET A 297 -1.03 10.43 -23.48
N ALA A 298 -1.22 9.36 -24.26
CA ALA A 298 -1.26 9.44 -25.72
C ALA A 298 -2.46 10.26 -26.23
N LEU A 299 -3.58 10.26 -25.51
CA LEU A 299 -4.73 11.10 -25.81
C LEU A 299 -4.47 12.57 -25.47
N GLN A 300 -3.83 12.85 -24.32
CA GLN A 300 -3.49 14.23 -23.93
C GLN A 300 -2.52 14.88 -24.90
N LEU A 301 -1.45 14.19 -25.30
CA LEU A 301 -0.48 14.71 -26.28
C LEU A 301 -1.13 15.07 -27.62
N LYS A 302 -2.12 14.29 -28.09
CA LYS A 302 -2.86 14.59 -29.31
C LYS A 302 -3.75 15.83 -29.19
N CYS A 303 -4.30 16.07 -28.00
CA CYS A 303 -5.12 17.25 -27.73
C CYS A 303 -4.27 18.52 -27.61
N ASP A 304 -3.06 18.43 -27.06
CA ASP A 304 -2.15 19.58 -26.89
C ASP A 304 -1.48 20.00 -28.22
N GLU A 305 -1.45 19.12 -29.22
CA GLU A 305 -0.98 19.39 -30.58
C GLU A 305 -2.07 19.94 -31.52
N SER A 306 -3.32 20.09 -31.04
CA SER A 306 -4.50 20.55 -31.80
C SER A 306 -4.91 21.99 -31.45
#